data_AF-A0A933ZIT3-F1
#
_entry.id   AF-A0A933ZIT3-F1
#
_cell.length_a   1.000
_cell.length_b   1.000
_cell.length_c   1.000
_cell.angle_alpha   90.00
_cell.angle_beta   90.00
_cell.angle_gamma   90.00
#
_symmetry.space_group_name_H-M   'P 1'
#
loop_
_entity.id
_entity.type
_entity.pdbx_description
1 polymer ?
#
loop_
_entity_poly.entity_id
_entity_poly.type
_entity_poly.pdbx_seq_one_letter_code
_entity_poly.pdbx_strand_id
1 'polypeptide(L)'
;MRAGATFLVFILTLIVPATSLAQAGLADPPAPRMPALGAPSAPAAAAPTPAPARSPVYLDSLPPPKRLQEPGSHWYGWEIILSDVASLSVLGIGAASGDDAGASMGISILGYVFVPPTLHLAHNNYGRAGLSLLTRIGFPVVGALIGYEDENCSSSSDRSCGSDGAVIGGIVGLGTAMILDAALLARDYAPKDQAPSSASMRWTLAPSMGKSRGGLSFGGVF
;
A
#
# COMPACT_ATOMS: atom_id res chain seq x y z
N MET A 1 10.53 -18.72 35.30
CA MET A 1 10.51 -17.59 34.34
C MET A 1 11.84 -17.54 33.57
N ARG A 2 11.98 -18.31 32.49
CA ARG A 2 13.16 -18.32 31.59
C ARG A 2 12.81 -18.47 30.10
N ALA A 3 11.52 -18.39 29.74
CA ALA A 3 11.03 -18.60 28.37
C ALA A 3 11.19 -17.38 27.44
N GLY A 4 11.53 -16.19 27.97
CA GLY A 4 11.54 -14.96 27.17
C GLY A 4 12.69 -14.81 26.17
N ALA A 5 13.85 -15.46 26.41
CA ALA A 5 15.05 -15.24 25.59
C ALA A 5 15.07 -16.05 24.29
N THR A 6 14.38 -17.20 24.23
CA THR A 6 14.42 -18.09 23.07
C THR A 6 13.44 -17.67 21.97
N PHE A 7 12.32 -17.04 22.34
CA PHE A 7 11.29 -16.60 21.39
C PHE A 7 11.75 -15.42 20.51
N LEU A 8 12.61 -14.55 21.06
CA LEU A 8 13.11 -13.35 20.38
C LEU A 8 14.14 -13.66 19.28
N VAL A 9 14.87 -14.79 19.38
CA VAL A 9 15.86 -15.23 18.38
C VAL A 9 15.18 -15.83 17.14
N PHE A 10 14.01 -16.46 17.30
CA PHE A 10 13.29 -17.12 16.20
C PHE A 10 12.59 -16.13 15.26
N ILE A 11 12.06 -15.02 15.79
CA ILE A 11 11.44 -13.96 14.96
C ILE A 11 12.50 -13.26 14.10
N LEU A 12 13.73 -13.08 14.62
CA LEU A 12 14.80 -12.40 13.89
C LEU A 12 15.37 -13.24 12.72
N THR A 13 15.24 -14.57 12.75
CA THR A 13 15.81 -15.45 11.70
C THR A 13 14.88 -15.66 10.50
N LEU A 14 13.58 -15.36 10.60
CA LEU A 14 12.63 -15.50 9.49
C LEU A 14 12.48 -14.23 8.63
N ILE A 15 13.10 -13.11 9.02
CA ILE A 15 13.01 -11.83 8.30
C ILE A 15 14.02 -11.72 7.14
N VAL A 16 14.98 -12.66 7.02
CA VAL A 16 16.02 -12.66 5.98
C VAL A 16 15.96 -14.01 5.25
N PRO A 17 15.34 -14.16 4.05
CA PRO A 17 15.43 -13.25 2.89
C PRO A 17 14.14 -13.17 2.04
N ALA A 18 13.19 -12.27 2.36
CA ALA A 18 12.05 -12.02 1.45
C ALA A 18 12.39 -11.06 0.29
N THR A 19 13.57 -10.44 0.31
CA THR A 19 14.01 -9.47 -0.70
C THR A 19 14.41 -10.08 -2.06
N SER A 20 14.45 -11.40 -2.19
CA SER A 20 14.88 -12.06 -3.44
C SER A 20 13.72 -12.46 -4.38
N LEU A 21 12.45 -12.40 -3.95
CA LEU A 21 11.31 -12.86 -4.77
C LEU A 21 10.53 -11.75 -5.48
N ALA A 22 10.76 -10.47 -5.17
CA ALA A 22 9.98 -9.37 -5.75
C ALA A 22 10.39 -8.98 -7.20
N GLN A 23 11.38 -9.66 -7.79
CA GLN A 23 11.90 -9.36 -9.13
C GLN A 23 11.69 -10.46 -10.16
N ALA A 24 10.87 -11.48 -9.85
CA ALA A 24 10.31 -12.34 -10.88
C ALA A 24 9.18 -11.57 -11.58
N GLY A 25 9.52 -10.91 -12.68
CA GLY A 25 8.58 -10.20 -13.53
C GLY A 25 7.41 -11.09 -13.92
N LEU A 26 6.24 -10.84 -13.32
CA LEU A 26 4.96 -11.22 -13.89
C LEU A 26 4.79 -10.37 -15.15
N ALA A 27 5.36 -10.84 -16.25
CA ALA A 27 4.94 -10.41 -17.57
C ALA A 27 3.44 -10.75 -17.68
N ASP A 28 2.61 -9.73 -17.88
CA ASP A 28 1.18 -9.94 -18.11
C ASP A 28 1.01 -10.94 -19.26
N PRO A 29 0.20 -11.99 -19.09
CA PRO A 29 -0.11 -12.89 -20.19
C PRO A 29 -0.78 -12.06 -21.31
N PRO A 30 -0.37 -12.23 -22.57
CA PRO A 30 -0.95 -11.48 -23.67
C PRO A 30 -2.46 -11.75 -23.71
N ALA A 31 -3.25 -10.67 -23.68
CA ALA A 31 -4.70 -10.75 -23.68
C ALA A 31 -5.19 -11.65 -24.85
N PRO A 32 -6.16 -12.55 -24.61
CA PRO A 32 -6.72 -13.39 -25.65
C PRO A 32 -7.34 -12.52 -26.75
N ARG A 33 -6.78 -12.62 -27.96
CA ARG A 33 -7.33 -11.97 -29.16
C ARG A 33 -8.69 -12.60 -29.45
N MET A 34 -9.78 -11.91 -29.10
CA MET A 34 -11.09 -12.32 -29.59
C MET A 34 -11.11 -12.20 -31.12
N PRO A 35 -11.62 -13.21 -31.84
CA PRO A 35 -11.84 -13.12 -33.28
C PRO A 35 -12.76 -11.93 -33.57
N ALA A 36 -12.33 -11.03 -34.45
CA ALA A 36 -13.18 -9.95 -34.91
C ALA A 36 -14.43 -10.55 -35.55
N LEU A 37 -15.60 -10.31 -34.94
CA LEU A 37 -16.90 -10.63 -35.53
C LEU A 37 -17.01 -9.84 -36.84
N GLY A 38 -17.11 -10.56 -37.95
CA GLY A 38 -17.23 -9.98 -39.29
C GLY A 38 -18.41 -9.04 -39.36
N ALA A 39 -18.15 -7.78 -39.71
CA ALA A 39 -19.20 -6.80 -39.93
C ALA A 39 -20.04 -7.21 -41.17
N PRO A 40 -21.38 -7.04 -41.11
CA PRO A 40 -22.26 -7.31 -42.25
C PRO A 40 -21.93 -6.39 -43.43
N SER A 41 -21.83 -7.00 -44.61
CA SER A 41 -21.55 -6.30 -45.87
C SER A 41 -22.70 -5.35 -46.21
N ALA A 42 -22.42 -4.05 -46.23
CA ALA A 42 -23.39 -3.04 -46.63
C ALA A 42 -23.65 -3.10 -48.15
N PRO A 43 -24.89 -2.85 -48.61
CA PRO A 43 -25.24 -2.84 -50.02
C PRO A 43 -24.53 -1.72 -50.79
N ALA A 44 -24.11 -2.05 -52.02
CA ALA A 44 -23.35 -1.18 -52.90
C ALA A 44 -24.12 0.10 -53.25
N ALA A 45 -23.67 1.23 -52.69
CA ALA A 45 -24.14 2.55 -53.06
C ALA A 45 -23.61 2.96 -54.44
N ALA A 46 -24.45 3.65 -55.20
CA ALA A 46 -24.16 4.13 -56.55
C ALA A 46 -22.84 4.91 -56.63
N ALA A 47 -22.09 4.69 -57.71
CA ALA A 47 -20.75 5.23 -57.91
C ALA A 47 -20.74 6.77 -57.82
N PRO A 48 -20.03 7.36 -56.84
CA PRO A 48 -19.90 8.81 -56.77
C PRO A 48 -19.04 9.32 -57.93
N THR A 49 -19.45 10.47 -58.47
CA THR A 49 -18.70 11.28 -59.42
C THR A 49 -17.22 11.38 -59.01
N PRO A 50 -16.25 11.19 -59.92
CA PRO A 50 -14.83 11.14 -59.56
C PRO A 50 -14.43 12.43 -58.85
N ALA A 51 -14.18 12.30 -57.55
CA ALA A 51 -13.68 13.39 -56.73
C ALA A 51 -12.33 13.86 -57.30
N PRO A 52 -12.06 15.18 -57.31
CA PRO A 52 -10.79 15.70 -57.80
C PRO A 52 -9.64 14.96 -57.09
N ALA A 53 -8.65 14.54 -57.86
CA ALA A 53 -7.49 13.81 -57.37
C ALA A 53 -6.84 14.62 -56.24
N ARG A 54 -7.09 14.20 -54.99
CA ARG A 54 -6.43 14.79 -53.82
C ARG A 54 -4.96 14.41 -53.94
N SER A 55 -4.10 15.41 -53.97
CA SER A 55 -2.65 15.22 -53.82
C SER A 55 -2.42 14.29 -52.62
N PRO A 56 -1.54 13.27 -52.74
CA PRO A 56 -1.28 12.37 -51.64
C PRO A 56 -0.86 13.20 -50.43
N VAL A 57 -1.69 13.16 -49.39
CA VAL A 57 -1.33 13.73 -48.10
C VAL A 57 -0.12 12.92 -47.64
N TYR A 58 1.05 13.55 -47.60
CA TYR A 58 2.28 12.96 -47.12
C TYR A 58 2.09 12.56 -45.66
N LEU A 59 1.69 11.32 -45.41
CA LEU A 59 1.57 10.74 -44.07
C LEU A 59 2.94 10.55 -43.42
N ASP A 60 4.03 10.62 -44.20
CA ASP A 60 5.41 10.52 -43.70
C ASP A 60 5.86 11.73 -42.85
N SER A 61 5.08 12.82 -42.82
CA SER A 61 5.38 13.98 -41.97
C SER A 61 4.58 14.02 -40.67
N LEU A 62 3.70 13.04 -40.41
CA LEU A 62 3.07 12.94 -39.10
C LEU A 62 4.14 12.52 -38.10
N PRO A 63 4.40 13.31 -37.03
CA PRO A 63 5.27 12.87 -35.97
C PRO A 63 4.78 11.50 -35.48
N PRO A 64 5.67 10.52 -35.30
CA PRO A 64 5.27 9.19 -34.87
C PRO A 64 4.37 9.33 -33.64
N PRO A 65 3.22 8.62 -33.60
CA PRO A 65 2.27 8.76 -32.52
C PRO A 65 3.04 8.63 -31.21
N LYS A 66 3.00 9.70 -30.40
CA LYS A 66 3.68 9.70 -29.11
C LYS A 66 3.10 8.52 -28.36
N ARG A 67 3.90 7.46 -28.17
CA ARG A 67 3.47 6.32 -27.36
C ARG A 67 3.02 6.91 -26.04
N LEU A 68 1.74 6.76 -25.73
CA LEU A 68 1.23 7.06 -24.40
C LEU A 68 2.06 6.17 -23.49
N GLN A 69 3.02 6.78 -22.80
CA GLN A 69 3.78 6.04 -21.80
C GLN A 69 2.73 5.59 -20.80
N GLU A 70 2.62 4.27 -20.63
CA GLU A 70 1.74 3.77 -19.58
C GLU A 70 2.19 4.45 -18.28
N PRO A 71 1.26 5.05 -17.52
CA PRO A 71 1.60 5.75 -16.31
C PRO A 71 2.45 4.84 -15.43
N GLY A 72 3.73 5.19 -15.25
CA GLY A 72 4.64 4.37 -14.47
C GLY A 72 4.06 4.17 -13.07
N SER A 73 3.94 2.93 -12.63
CA SER A 73 3.57 2.64 -11.24
C SER A 73 4.82 2.72 -10.38
N HIS A 74 4.79 3.57 -9.36
CA HIS A 74 5.85 3.64 -8.37
C HIS A 74 5.42 2.85 -7.13
N TRP A 75 6.31 1.99 -6.60
CA TRP A 75 6.02 1.16 -5.43
C TRP A 75 6.69 1.74 -4.20
N TYR A 76 5.90 2.02 -3.16
CA TYR A 76 6.35 2.58 -1.88
C TYR A 76 6.13 1.61 -0.71
N GLY A 77 5.92 0.32 -0.98
CA GLY A 77 5.65 -0.67 0.07
C GLY A 77 6.81 -0.87 1.05
N TRP A 78 8.04 -0.54 0.66
CA TRP A 78 9.19 -0.56 1.57
C TRP A 78 9.03 0.44 2.74
N GLU A 79 8.36 1.59 2.53
CA GLU A 79 8.10 2.59 3.58
C GLU A 79 7.16 2.02 4.64
N ILE A 80 6.11 1.32 4.19
CA ILE A 80 5.17 0.61 5.07
C ILE A 80 5.90 -0.46 5.87
N ILE A 81 6.71 -1.31 5.22
CA ILE A 81 7.47 -2.37 5.90
C ILE A 81 8.38 -1.80 6.99
N LEU A 82 9.12 -0.73 6.71
CA LEU A 82 9.98 -0.09 7.71
C LEU A 82 9.17 0.48 8.88
N SER A 83 8.02 1.09 8.60
CA SER A 83 7.14 1.63 9.66
C SER A 83 6.59 0.54 10.56
N ASP A 84 6.27 -0.64 10.00
CA ASP A 84 5.80 -1.79 10.76
C ASP A 84 6.91 -2.40 11.61
N VAL A 85 8.10 -2.59 11.02
CA VAL A 85 9.28 -3.10 11.74
C VAL A 85 9.64 -2.16 12.90
N ALA A 86 9.58 -0.84 12.68
CA ALA A 86 9.83 0.15 13.73
C ALA A 86 8.80 0.01 14.87
N SER A 87 7.51 -0.07 14.53
CA SER A 87 6.43 -0.22 15.52
C SER A 87 6.57 -1.52 16.34
N LEU A 88 6.86 -2.64 15.68
CA LEU A 88 7.09 -3.92 16.35
C LEU A 88 8.39 -3.94 17.18
N SER A 89 9.41 -3.20 16.76
CA SER A 89 10.65 -3.07 17.53
C SER A 89 10.41 -2.33 18.85
N VAL A 90 9.60 -1.27 18.85
CA VAL A 90 9.20 -0.57 20.08
C VAL A 90 8.45 -1.54 21.03
N LEU A 91 7.58 -2.39 20.49
CA LEU A 91 6.86 -3.39 21.27
C LEU A 91 7.83 -4.39 21.91
N GLY A 92 8.78 -4.91 21.12
CA GLY A 92 9.78 -5.87 21.58
C GLY A 92 10.70 -5.29 22.67
N ILE A 93 11.17 -4.06 22.49
CA ILE A 93 12.00 -3.36 23.49
C ILE A 93 11.20 -3.12 24.78
N GLY A 94 9.95 -2.67 24.66
CA GLY A 94 9.07 -2.41 25.79
C GLY A 94 8.72 -3.67 26.60
N ALA A 95 8.49 -4.78 25.91
CA ALA A 95 8.27 -6.07 26.54
C ALA A 95 9.52 -6.57 27.28
N ALA A 96 10.72 -6.26 26.77
CA ALA A 96 11.98 -6.67 27.38
C ALA A 96 12.39 -5.79 28.59
N SER A 97 11.96 -4.52 28.66
CA SER A 97 12.35 -3.60 29.72
C SER A 97 11.53 -3.74 31.02
N GLY A 98 10.31 -4.27 30.96
CA GLY A 98 9.47 -4.58 32.14
C GLY A 98 8.81 -3.38 32.83
N ASP A 99 9.48 -2.22 32.86
CA ASP A 99 9.02 -1.05 33.65
C ASP A 99 7.93 -0.21 32.94
N ASP A 100 7.80 -0.29 31.61
CA ASP A 100 6.89 0.54 30.80
C ASP A 100 6.19 -0.24 29.67
N ALA A 101 5.87 -1.52 29.91
CA ALA A 101 5.25 -2.40 28.92
C ALA A 101 3.94 -1.82 28.35
N GLY A 102 3.15 -1.11 29.16
CA GLY A 102 1.88 -0.52 28.73
C GLY A 102 2.05 0.66 27.76
N ALA A 103 2.97 1.59 28.06
CA ALA A 103 3.20 2.76 27.22
C ALA A 103 3.82 2.37 25.87
N SER A 104 4.83 1.50 25.90
CA SER A 104 5.46 0.94 24.71
C SER A 104 4.48 0.14 23.85
N MET A 105 3.61 -0.68 24.46
CA MET A 105 2.53 -1.37 23.75
C MET A 105 1.57 -0.38 23.07
N GLY A 106 1.13 0.67 23.78
CA GLY A 106 0.26 1.70 23.21
C GLY A 106 0.89 2.40 22.01
N ILE A 107 2.14 2.84 22.13
CA ILE A 107 2.89 3.49 21.02
C ILE A 107 3.03 2.54 19.83
N SER A 108 3.33 1.28 20.08
CA SER A 108 3.52 0.28 19.03
C SER A 108 2.23 -0.02 18.27
N ILE A 109 1.11 -0.16 18.99
CA ILE A 109 -0.22 -0.35 18.39
C ILE A 109 -0.60 0.87 17.56
N LEU A 110 -0.42 2.08 18.10
CA LEU A 110 -0.72 3.32 17.37
C LEU A 110 0.15 3.43 16.10
N GLY A 111 1.44 3.12 16.20
CA GLY A 111 2.36 3.11 15.07
C GLY A 111 1.91 2.13 13.98
N TYR A 112 1.66 0.88 14.35
CA TYR A 112 1.23 -0.17 13.44
C TYR A 112 -0.13 0.14 12.77
N VAL A 113 -1.09 0.67 13.52
CA VAL A 113 -2.45 0.91 13.02
C VAL A 113 -2.54 2.18 12.17
N PHE A 114 -1.88 3.26 12.55
CA PHE A 114 -2.11 4.58 11.94
C PHE A 114 -1.01 5.04 10.98
N VAL A 115 0.24 4.61 11.12
CA VAL A 115 1.31 5.10 10.24
C VAL A 115 1.10 4.66 8.78
N PRO A 116 0.78 3.39 8.48
CA PRO A 116 0.62 2.96 7.09
C PRO A 116 -0.61 3.56 6.37
N PRO A 117 -1.80 3.66 6.99
CA PRO A 117 -2.88 4.45 6.43
C PRO A 117 -2.49 5.91 6.17
N THR A 118 -1.68 6.51 7.05
CA THR A 118 -1.17 7.88 6.86
C THR A 118 -0.23 7.97 5.66
N LEU A 119 0.63 6.96 5.44
CA LEU A 119 1.47 6.87 4.24
C LEU A 119 0.61 6.77 2.97
N HIS A 120 -0.44 5.94 2.96
CA HIS A 120 -1.37 5.92 1.81
C HIS A 120 -2.03 7.28 1.56
N LEU A 121 -2.41 8.01 2.61
CA LEU A 121 -2.96 9.36 2.49
C LEU A 121 -1.93 10.35 1.93
N ALA A 122 -0.67 10.28 2.37
CA ALA A 122 0.42 11.10 1.86
C ALA A 122 0.65 10.88 0.35
N HIS A 123 0.35 9.67 -0.13
CA HIS A 123 0.41 9.29 -1.53
C HIS A 123 -0.93 9.52 -2.30
N ASN A 124 -1.87 10.27 -1.74
CA ASN A 124 -3.20 10.55 -2.32
C ASN A 124 -4.06 9.30 -2.60
N ASN A 125 -3.81 8.20 -1.90
CA ASN A 125 -4.49 6.91 -2.07
C ASN A 125 -5.57 6.68 -1.00
N TYR A 126 -6.57 7.58 -0.90
CA TYR A 126 -7.58 7.57 0.16
C TYR A 126 -8.33 6.24 0.35
N GLY A 127 -8.75 5.61 -0.76
CA GLY A 127 -9.44 4.32 -0.69
C GLY A 127 -8.55 3.20 -0.14
N ARG A 128 -7.25 3.26 -0.44
CA ARG A 128 -6.26 2.30 0.04
C ARG A 128 -5.89 2.55 1.50
N ALA A 129 -5.90 3.80 1.95
CA ALA A 129 -5.75 4.15 3.36
C ALA A 129 -6.86 3.52 4.22
N GLY A 130 -8.12 3.62 3.78
CA GLY A 130 -9.25 2.98 4.46
C GLY A 130 -9.15 1.46 4.48
N LEU A 131 -8.75 0.85 3.36
CA LEU A 131 -8.56 -0.59 3.27
C LEU A 131 -7.40 -1.08 4.14
N SER A 132 -6.27 -0.36 4.17
CA SER A 132 -5.11 -0.63 5.02
C SER A 132 -5.50 -0.61 6.50
N LEU A 133 -6.27 0.38 6.94
CA LEU A 133 -6.76 0.45 8.32
C LEU A 133 -7.66 -0.76 8.65
N LEU A 134 -8.58 -1.11 7.75
CA LEU A 134 -9.50 -2.22 7.94
C LEU A 134 -8.75 -3.56 8.00
N THR A 135 -7.78 -3.80 7.12
CA THR A 135 -7.02 -5.06 7.10
C THR A 135 -6.14 -5.19 8.34
N ARG A 136 -5.51 -4.10 8.79
CA ARG A 136 -4.63 -4.08 9.99
C ARG A 136 -5.37 -4.34 11.29
N ILE A 137 -6.66 -4.00 11.38
CA ILE A 137 -7.47 -4.34 12.54
C ILE A 137 -8.15 -5.70 12.33
N GLY A 138 -8.73 -5.92 11.16
CA GLY A 138 -9.55 -7.08 10.86
C GLY A 138 -8.76 -8.38 10.83
N PHE A 139 -7.60 -8.43 10.17
CA PHE A 139 -6.84 -9.67 10.03
C PHE A 139 -6.28 -10.19 11.36
N PRO A 140 -5.66 -9.37 12.23
CA PRO A 140 -5.27 -9.83 13.56
C PRO A 140 -6.46 -10.34 14.39
N VAL A 141 -7.61 -9.66 14.34
CA VAL A 141 -8.82 -10.09 15.07
C VAL A 141 -9.33 -11.43 14.55
N VAL A 142 -9.47 -11.59 13.23
CA VAL A 142 -9.90 -12.85 12.62
C VAL A 142 -8.89 -13.97 12.90
N GLY A 143 -7.60 -13.69 12.78
CA GLY A 143 -6.55 -14.64 13.11
C GLY A 143 -6.60 -15.09 14.57
N ALA A 144 -6.79 -14.15 15.49
CA ALA A 144 -6.92 -14.46 16.91
C ALA A 144 -8.17 -15.31 17.21
N LEU A 145 -9.31 -15.02 16.57
CA LEU A 145 -10.52 -15.83 16.69
C LEU A 145 -10.31 -17.25 16.17
N ILE A 146 -9.67 -17.41 15.01
CA ILE A 146 -9.34 -18.73 14.46
C ILE A 146 -8.40 -19.49 15.40
N GLY A 147 -7.37 -18.82 15.91
CA GLY A 147 -6.42 -19.44 16.84
C GLY A 147 -7.02 -19.80 18.19
N TYR A 148 -8.02 -19.04 18.66
CA TYR A 148 -8.76 -19.35 19.88
C TYR A 148 -9.54 -20.67 19.78
N GLU A 149 -10.15 -20.94 18.61
CA GLU A 149 -10.98 -22.13 18.37
C GLU A 149 -10.18 -23.42 18.13
N ASP A 150 -8.89 -23.32 17.76
CA ASP A 150 -8.05 -24.49 17.44
C ASP A 150 -7.53 -25.24 18.70
N GLU A 151 -7.68 -24.65 19.89
CA GLU A 151 -7.23 -25.28 21.13
C GLU A 151 -8.24 -26.33 21.65
N ASN A 152 -7.82 -27.60 21.65
CA ASN A 152 -8.57 -28.70 22.27
C ASN A 152 -8.44 -28.67 23.81
N CYS A 153 -9.29 -27.88 24.45
CA CYS A 153 -9.40 -27.79 25.90
C CYS A 153 -10.06 -29.05 26.49
N SER A 154 -9.27 -30.08 26.80
CA SER A 154 -9.77 -31.31 27.43
C SER A 154 -10.00 -31.20 28.95
N SER A 155 -9.46 -30.14 29.58
CA SER A 155 -9.54 -29.87 31.02
C SER A 155 -10.37 -28.59 31.25
N SER A 156 -11.46 -28.70 32.01
CA SER A 156 -12.32 -27.56 32.33
C SER A 156 -11.74 -26.60 33.40
N SER A 157 -10.50 -26.83 33.85
CA SER A 157 -9.85 -26.02 34.90
C SER A 157 -8.91 -24.93 34.40
N ASP A 158 -8.55 -24.93 33.11
CA ASP A 158 -7.55 -24.00 32.59
C ASP A 158 -8.19 -22.70 32.10
N ARG A 159 -8.17 -21.67 32.95
CA ARG A 159 -8.70 -20.32 32.63
C ARG A 159 -8.00 -19.64 31.44
N SER A 160 -6.84 -20.14 31.03
CA SER A 160 -6.04 -19.65 29.90
C SER A 160 -6.21 -20.47 28.64
N CYS A 161 -7.16 -21.42 28.60
CA CYS A 161 -7.38 -22.19 27.39
C CYS A 161 -7.89 -21.28 26.26
N GLY A 162 -7.22 -21.34 25.11
CA GLY A 162 -7.43 -20.52 23.92
C GLY A 162 -6.57 -19.25 23.83
N SER A 163 -5.91 -18.80 24.92
CA SER A 163 -5.17 -17.53 24.88
C SER A 163 -3.90 -17.62 24.04
N ASP A 164 -3.20 -18.76 24.09
CA ASP A 164 -1.94 -18.93 23.37
C ASP A 164 -2.19 -19.03 21.86
N GLY A 165 -3.20 -19.80 21.48
CA GLY A 165 -3.71 -19.92 20.12
C GLY A 165 -4.21 -18.59 19.58
N ALA A 166 -4.96 -17.82 20.37
CA ALA A 166 -5.38 -16.47 19.98
C ALA A 166 -4.20 -15.53 19.73
N VAL A 167 -3.16 -15.59 20.57
CA VAL A 167 -1.94 -14.78 20.38
C VAL A 167 -1.21 -15.20 19.10
N ILE A 168 -1.00 -16.50 18.88
CA ILE A 168 -0.33 -17.02 17.68
C ILE A 168 -1.13 -16.65 16.43
N GLY A 169 -2.44 -16.90 16.43
CA GLY A 169 -3.34 -16.56 15.34
C GLY A 169 -3.36 -15.06 15.04
N GLY A 170 -3.37 -14.22 16.09
CA GLY A 170 -3.27 -12.77 15.96
C GLY A 170 -1.96 -12.31 15.30
N ILE A 171 -0.82 -12.92 15.66
CA ILE A 171 0.49 -12.63 15.05
C ILE A 171 0.50 -13.05 13.56
N VAL A 172 -0.07 -14.20 13.23
CA VAL A 172 -0.20 -14.65 11.82
C VAL A 172 -1.10 -13.69 11.03
N GLY A 173 -2.21 -13.26 11.62
CA GLY A 173 -3.10 -12.26 11.03
C GLY A 173 -2.39 -10.92 10.81
N LEU A 174 -1.60 -10.47 11.79
CA LEU A 174 -0.79 -9.25 11.72
C LEU A 174 0.23 -9.30 10.58
N GLY A 175 1.01 -10.37 10.48
CA GLY A 175 1.97 -10.55 9.40
C GLY A 175 1.30 -10.60 8.02
N THR A 176 0.14 -11.25 7.93
CA THR A 176 -0.66 -11.31 6.70
C THR A 176 -1.14 -9.91 6.28
N ALA A 177 -1.64 -9.12 7.23
CA ALA A 177 -2.06 -7.74 6.96
C ALA A 177 -0.90 -6.90 6.40
N MET A 178 0.28 -6.98 7.00
CA MET A 178 1.48 -6.24 6.56
C MET A 178 1.86 -6.59 5.12
N ILE A 179 1.87 -7.89 4.78
CA ILE A 179 2.23 -8.36 3.45
C ILE A 179 1.22 -7.86 2.41
N LEU A 180 -0.08 -8.00 2.67
CA LEU A 180 -1.12 -7.56 1.74
C LEU A 180 -1.09 -6.05 1.53
N ASP A 181 -0.88 -5.29 2.59
CA ASP A 181 -0.79 -3.83 2.55
C ASP A 181 0.40 -3.36 1.69
N ALA A 182 1.60 -3.84 2.02
CA ALA A 182 2.82 -3.49 1.31
C ALA A 182 2.84 -3.99 -0.15
N ALA A 183 2.33 -5.19 -0.43
CA ALA A 183 2.39 -5.78 -1.77
C ALA A 183 1.29 -5.25 -2.71
N LEU A 184 0.06 -5.10 -2.22
CA LEU A 184 -1.11 -4.83 -3.05
C LEU A 184 -1.57 -3.37 -2.99
N LEU A 185 -1.41 -2.71 -1.84
CA LEU A 185 -1.94 -1.35 -1.62
C LEU A 185 -0.87 -0.28 -1.84
N ALA A 186 0.41 -0.57 -1.62
CA ALA A 186 1.48 0.43 -1.68
C ALA A 186 2.01 0.74 -3.09
N ARG A 187 1.10 1.08 -4.01
CA ARG A 187 1.45 1.54 -5.36
C ARG A 187 0.89 2.92 -5.65
N ASP A 188 1.68 3.78 -6.23
CA ASP A 188 1.20 4.99 -6.86
C ASP A 188 0.78 4.66 -8.28
N TYR A 189 -0.39 5.17 -8.64
CA TYR A 189 -0.76 5.31 -10.04
C TYR A 189 -0.51 6.77 -10.38
N ALA A 190 0.46 7.03 -11.25
CA ALA A 190 0.65 8.37 -11.78
C ALA A 190 -0.72 8.88 -12.27
N PRO A 191 -1.17 10.07 -11.82
CA PRO A 191 -2.46 10.61 -12.21
C PRO A 191 -2.55 10.55 -13.74
N LYS A 192 -3.51 9.80 -14.28
CA LYS A 192 -3.78 9.78 -15.73
C LYS A 192 -4.13 11.20 -16.11
N ASP A 193 -3.14 11.94 -16.63
CA ASP A 193 -3.22 13.32 -17.11
C ASP A 193 -4.50 14.01 -16.65
N GLN A 194 -4.58 14.31 -15.34
CA GLN A 194 -5.68 15.14 -14.86
C GLN A 194 -5.49 16.44 -15.61
N ALA A 195 -6.38 16.68 -16.60
CA ALA A 195 -6.36 17.86 -17.43
C ALA A 195 -6.07 19.05 -16.53
N PRO A 196 -5.07 19.89 -16.87
CA PRO A 196 -4.48 20.85 -15.94
C PRO A 196 -5.59 21.56 -15.18
N SER A 197 -5.73 21.20 -13.90
CA SER A 197 -6.69 21.83 -13.01
C SER A 197 -6.24 23.28 -12.89
N SER A 198 -6.85 24.13 -13.71
CA SER A 198 -6.69 25.57 -13.62
C SER A 198 -7.12 25.96 -12.20
N ALA A 199 -6.15 26.38 -11.40
CA ALA A 199 -6.27 26.72 -9.97
C ALA A 199 -6.10 25.56 -8.97
N SER A 200 -4.97 24.84 -9.01
CA SER A 200 -4.45 24.26 -7.77
C SER A 200 -3.99 25.39 -6.85
N MET A 201 -4.77 25.66 -5.81
CA MET A 201 -4.38 26.54 -4.70
C MET A 201 -3.12 25.96 -4.04
N ARG A 202 -1.95 26.51 -4.39
CA ARG A 202 -0.66 26.08 -3.85
C ARG A 202 -0.50 26.60 -2.43
N TRP A 203 -0.86 25.78 -1.46
CA TRP A 203 -0.47 25.99 -0.06
C TRP A 203 1.06 25.91 0.03
N THR A 204 1.73 27.05 0.14
CA THR A 204 3.17 27.11 0.37
C THR A 204 3.39 27.58 1.79
N LEU A 205 3.73 26.66 2.69
CA LEU A 205 4.28 26.99 4.00
C LEU A 205 5.72 27.47 3.79
N ALA A 206 5.89 28.78 3.60
CA ALA A 206 7.20 29.40 3.54
C ALA A 206 7.57 29.89 4.95
N PRO A 207 8.44 29.18 5.70
CA PRO A 207 8.95 29.71 6.96
C PRO A 207 9.76 30.98 6.63
N SER A 208 9.24 32.14 7.01
CA SER A 208 10.00 33.39 6.90
C SER A 208 10.70 33.67 8.22
N MET A 209 12.03 33.71 8.20
CA MET A 209 12.82 34.22 9.31
C MET A 209 12.91 35.74 9.19
N GLY A 210 11.91 36.43 9.74
CA GLY A 210 11.97 37.87 9.94
C GLY A 210 12.81 38.21 11.17
N LYS A 211 13.81 39.09 11.02
CA LYS A 211 14.54 39.69 12.16
C LYS A 211 13.62 40.71 12.87
N SER A 212 12.61 40.22 13.59
CA SER A 212 11.86 41.03 14.54
C SER A 212 12.70 41.15 15.80
N ARG A 213 12.89 42.38 16.30
CA ARG A 213 13.56 42.66 17.57
C ARG A 213 12.69 42.11 18.72
N GLY A 214 12.75 40.80 18.97
CA GLY A 214 12.20 40.17 20.17
C GLY A 214 11.31 38.93 20.01
N GLY A 215 11.16 38.30 18.83
CA GLY A 215 10.34 37.09 18.75
C GLY A 215 10.42 36.28 17.46
N LEU A 216 10.29 34.95 17.60
CA LEU A 216 10.01 34.01 16.52
C LEU A 216 8.52 34.16 16.13
N SER A 217 8.26 34.45 14.86
CA SER A 217 6.91 34.58 14.31
C SER A 217 6.71 33.52 13.22
N PHE A 218 5.59 32.81 13.27
CA PHE A 218 5.12 31.94 12.18
C PHE A 218 3.99 32.67 11.45
N GLY A 219 4.17 32.98 10.16
CA GLY A 219 3.16 33.60 9.33
C GLY A 219 2.97 32.81 8.03
N GLY A 220 1.72 32.56 7.65
CA GLY A 220 1.34 32.08 6.33
C GLY A 220 0.72 33.22 5.50
N VAL A 221 0.88 33.17 4.19
CA VAL A 221 0.23 34.10 3.25
C VAL A 221 -0.89 33.32 2.55
N PHE A 222 -2.10 33.89 2.53
CA PHE A 222 -3.33 33.31 1.96
C PHE A 222 -3.65 33.94 0.61
#